data_AF-A0A1M5BRS6-F1
#
_entry.id   AF-A0A1M5BRS6-F1
#
_cell.length_a   1.000
_cell.length_b   1.000
_cell.length_c   1.000
_cell.angle_alpha   90.00
_cell.angle_beta   90.00
_cell.angle_gamma   90.00
#
_symmetry.space_group_name_H-M   'P 1'
#
loop_
_entity.id
_entity.type
_entity.pdbx_description
1 polymer ?
#
loop_
_entity_poly.entity_id
_entity_poly.type
_entity_poly.pdbx_seq_one_letter_code
_entity_poly.pdbx_strand_id
1 'polypeptide(L)'
;MSIETLVTSKGVYFITFTCHNWLPLIDTADAYDEVYKFFEVIKKEGNDIVGYVIMPNHLHLLINYRNTSKKLNTIIGNGKRFLAYDIVNKLQQKKENELLNLLTSGVEPKRQIKRKEA
;
A
#
# COMPACT_ATOMS: atom_id res chain seq x y z
N MET A 1 -10.51 2.02 0.58
CA MET A 1 -11.46 0.93 0.90
C MET A 1 -10.82 -0.12 1.79
N SER A 2 -11.50 -0.46 2.87
CA SER A 2 -11.19 -1.56 3.78
C SER A 2 -11.73 -2.85 3.17
N ILE A 3 -11.05 -3.97 3.37
CA ILE A 3 -11.64 -5.28 3.05
C ILE A 3 -12.62 -5.58 4.20
N GLU A 4 -13.92 -5.36 3.97
CA GLU A 4 -14.96 -5.53 5.01
C GLU A 4 -15.22 -7.01 5.33
N THR A 5 -14.95 -7.91 4.39
CA THR A 5 -15.06 -9.35 4.60
C THR A 5 -13.72 -9.92 5.09
N LEU A 6 -13.74 -10.56 6.25
CA LEU A 6 -12.57 -11.29 6.74
C LEU A 6 -12.31 -12.50 5.86
N VAL A 7 -11.11 -12.61 5.32
CA VAL A 7 -10.67 -13.79 4.57
C VAL A 7 -10.14 -14.83 5.55
N THR A 8 -10.84 -15.96 5.64
CA THR A 8 -10.54 -17.05 6.61
C THR A 8 -10.17 -18.38 5.95
N SER A 9 -10.46 -18.55 4.66
CA SER A 9 -10.16 -19.76 3.90
C SER A 9 -8.90 -19.62 3.05
N LYS A 10 -8.31 -20.77 2.69
CA LYS A 10 -7.23 -20.83 1.70
C LYS A 10 -7.80 -20.60 0.30
N GLY A 11 -7.03 -19.98 -0.59
CA GLY A 11 -7.45 -19.78 -1.98
C GLY A 11 -6.71 -18.66 -2.70
N VAL A 12 -7.05 -18.45 -3.97
CA VAL A 12 -6.51 -17.34 -4.77
C VAL A 12 -7.44 -16.14 -4.64
N TYR A 13 -6.90 -15.01 -4.21
CA TYR A 13 -7.63 -13.76 -4.01
C TYR A 13 -7.12 -12.70 -4.96
N PHE A 14 -8.04 -12.06 -5.67
CA PHE A 14 -7.77 -10.84 -6.40
C PHE A 14 -7.87 -9.63 -5.47
N ILE A 15 -6.80 -8.84 -5.43
CA ILE A 15 -6.64 -7.71 -4.52
C ILE A 15 -6.25 -6.50 -5.35
N THR A 16 -6.96 -5.40 -5.16
CA THR A 16 -6.62 -4.13 -5.78
C THR A 16 -6.75 -2.98 -4.79
N PHE A 17 -5.87 -1.99 -4.95
CA PHE A 17 -5.99 -0.72 -4.27
C PHE A 17 -5.34 0.40 -5.09
N THR A 18 -5.86 1.61 -4.89
CA THR A 18 -5.45 2.80 -5.61
C THR A 18 -4.80 3.80 -4.67
N CYS A 19 -3.94 4.65 -5.22
CA CYS A 19 -3.44 5.86 -4.59
C CYS A 19 -4.58 6.86 -4.36
N HIS A 20 -4.36 7.80 -3.43
CA HIS A 20 -5.33 8.84 -3.11
C HIS A 20 -5.68 9.64 -4.36
N ASN A 21 -6.98 9.84 -4.61
CA ASN A 21 -7.53 10.54 -5.79
C ASN A 21 -6.93 10.06 -7.13
N TRP A 22 -6.53 8.79 -7.23
CA TRP A 22 -5.90 8.23 -8.44
C TRP A 22 -4.62 8.93 -8.89
N LEU A 23 -3.98 9.70 -8.00
CA LEU A 23 -2.70 10.35 -8.26
C LEU A 23 -1.64 9.29 -8.59
N PRO A 24 -0.73 9.54 -9.56
CA PRO A 24 0.31 8.60 -9.99
C PRO A 24 1.47 8.50 -8.98
N LEU A 25 1.15 8.32 -7.70
CA LEU A 25 2.13 8.42 -6.61
C LEU A 25 3.18 7.30 -6.64
N ILE A 26 2.88 6.14 -7.21
CA ILE A 26 3.88 5.07 -7.37
C ILE A 26 4.95 5.53 -8.36
N ASP A 27 4.54 6.15 -9.45
CA ASP A 27 5.44 6.63 -10.50
C ASP A 27 6.19 7.91 -10.08
N THR A 28 5.45 8.93 -9.60
CA THR A 28 6.06 10.20 -9.16
C THR A 28 7.08 9.99 -8.05
N ALA A 29 6.81 9.09 -7.11
CA ALA A 29 7.76 8.76 -6.04
C ALA A 29 8.90 7.85 -6.51
N ASP A 30 8.86 7.27 -7.71
CA ASP A 30 9.72 6.16 -8.14
C ASP A 30 9.70 5.01 -7.12
N ALA A 31 8.49 4.53 -6.82
CA ALA A 31 8.21 3.60 -5.73
C ALA A 31 7.93 2.15 -6.19
N TYR A 32 8.33 1.80 -7.41
CA TYR A 32 8.12 0.44 -7.95
C TYR A 32 8.89 -0.62 -7.15
N ASP A 33 10.11 -0.30 -6.68
CA ASP A 33 10.92 -1.18 -5.84
C ASP A 33 10.26 -1.48 -4.48
N GLU A 34 9.54 -0.52 -3.92
CA GLU A 34 8.81 -0.67 -2.67
C GLU A 34 7.67 -1.67 -2.83
N VAL A 35 7.05 -1.73 -4.01
CA VAL A 35 6.04 -2.77 -4.34
C VAL A 35 6.68 -4.15 -4.33
N TYR A 36 7.89 -4.31 -4.88
CA TYR A 36 8.61 -5.59 -4.83
C TYR A 36 9.04 -5.96 -3.39
N LYS A 37 9.44 -5.00 -2.56
CA LYS A 37 9.69 -5.25 -1.13
C LYS A 37 8.43 -5.74 -0.41
N PHE A 38 7.27 -5.17 -0.74
CA PHE A 38 5.99 -5.68 -0.24
C PHE A 38 5.71 -7.13 -0.70
N PHE A 39 6.10 -7.50 -1.92
CA PHE A 39 5.97 -8.87 -2.42
C PHE A 39 6.83 -9.85 -1.62
N GLU A 40 8.04 -9.46 -1.23
CA GLU A 40 8.88 -10.27 -0.35
C GLU A 40 8.23 -10.51 1.01
N VAL A 41 7.55 -9.50 1.57
CA VAL A 41 6.80 -9.65 2.83
C VAL A 41 5.70 -10.70 2.67
N ILE A 42 4.91 -10.64 1.59
CA ILE A 42 3.87 -11.64 1.30
C ILE A 42 4.45 -13.06 1.26
N LYS A 43 5.59 -13.23 0.57
CA LYS A 43 6.31 -14.51 0.47
C LYS A 43 6.84 -14.99 1.82
N LYS A 44 7.45 -14.10 2.61
CA LYS A 44 7.97 -14.42 3.96
C LYS A 44 6.87 -14.86 4.92
N GLU A 45 5.64 -14.35 4.74
CA GLU A 45 4.47 -14.80 5.50
C GLU A 45 3.93 -16.16 5.05
N GLY A 46 4.50 -16.78 4.01
CA GLY A 46 4.12 -18.11 3.51
C GLY A 46 3.01 -18.11 2.45
N ASN A 47 2.80 -16.98 1.77
CA ASN A 47 1.82 -16.84 0.69
C ASN A 47 2.52 -16.60 -0.65
N ASP A 48 1.89 -16.97 -1.76
CA ASP A 48 2.48 -16.77 -3.09
C ASP A 48 1.77 -15.67 -3.87
N ILE A 49 2.53 -14.97 -4.71
CA ILE A 49 1.98 -14.06 -5.71
C ILE A 49 1.92 -14.83 -7.03
N VAL A 50 0.70 -15.02 -7.52
CA VAL A 50 0.40 -15.77 -8.76
C VAL A 50 0.48 -14.86 -9.99
N GLY A 51 0.15 -13.58 -9.83
CA GLY A 51 0.21 -12.59 -10.89
C GLY A 51 0.00 -11.19 -10.33
N TYR A 52 0.48 -10.18 -11.04
CA TYR A 52 0.35 -8.79 -10.63
C TYR A 52 0.40 -7.84 -11.83
N VAL A 53 -0.16 -6.65 -11.65
CA VAL A 53 0.02 -5.49 -12.54
C VAL A 53 0.27 -4.27 -11.66
N ILE A 54 1.39 -3.59 -11.90
CA ILE A 54 1.74 -2.32 -11.23
C ILE A 54 1.48 -1.20 -12.22
N MET A 55 0.59 -0.28 -11.86
CA MET A 55 0.29 0.91 -12.63
C MET A 55 0.78 2.14 -11.85
N PRO A 56 1.00 3.29 -12.50
CA PRO A 56 1.48 4.51 -11.84
C PRO A 56 0.71 4.95 -10.58
N ASN A 57 -0.58 4.62 -10.49
CA ASN A 57 -1.47 5.05 -9.41
C ASN A 57 -2.17 3.89 -8.68
N HIS A 58 -1.96 2.62 -9.05
CA HIS A 58 -2.65 1.51 -8.42
C HIS A 58 -1.96 0.17 -8.63
N LEU A 59 -2.37 -0.82 -7.84
CA LEU A 59 -1.82 -2.17 -7.86
C LEU A 59 -2.95 -3.20 -8.00
N HIS A 60 -2.73 -4.20 -8.84
CA HIS A 60 -3.53 -5.42 -8.92
C HIS A 60 -2.68 -6.64 -8.56
N LEU A 61 -3.18 -7.51 -7.69
CA LEU A 61 -2.50 -8.72 -7.22
C LEU A 61 -3.43 -9.92 -7.25
N LEU A 62 -2.88 -11.06 -7.65
CA LEU A 62 -3.44 -12.38 -7.38
C LEU A 62 -2.55 -13.06 -6.33
N ILE A 63 -3.09 -13.24 -5.12
CA ILE A 63 -2.38 -13.88 -4.02
C ILE A 63 -2.98 -15.25 -3.76
N ASN A 64 -2.16 -16.30 -3.80
CA ASN A 64 -2.50 -17.61 -3.26
C ASN A 64 -2.30 -17.58 -1.74
N TYR A 65 -3.38 -17.31 -1.03
CA TYR A 65 -3.41 -17.24 0.43
C TYR A 65 -3.51 -18.64 1.01
N ARG A 66 -2.50 -19.04 1.79
CA ARG A 66 -2.37 -20.39 2.34
C ARG A 66 -2.93 -20.52 3.77
N ASN A 67 -3.71 -19.53 4.23
CA ASN A 67 -4.22 -19.42 5.59
C ASN A 67 -3.11 -19.53 6.64
N THR A 68 -2.18 -18.59 6.54
CA THR A 68 -0.99 -18.45 7.38
C THR A 68 -1.34 -17.84 8.74
N SER A 69 -0.35 -17.64 9.61
CA SER A 69 -0.56 -17.07 10.96
C SER A 69 -1.19 -15.66 10.92
N LYS A 70 -0.85 -14.86 9.90
CA LYS A 70 -1.46 -13.54 9.66
C LYS A 70 -2.62 -13.63 8.68
N LYS A 71 -3.72 -12.96 9.05
CA LYS A 71 -4.89 -12.77 8.20
C LYS A 71 -4.52 -11.96 6.96
N LEU A 72 -5.08 -12.31 5.81
CA LEU A 72 -4.84 -11.59 4.55
C LEU A 72 -5.13 -10.09 4.68
N ASN A 73 -6.24 -9.71 5.35
CA ASN A 73 -6.60 -8.31 5.59
C ASN A 73 -5.49 -7.54 6.33
N THR A 74 -4.82 -8.19 7.28
CA THR A 74 -3.69 -7.61 8.03
C THR A 74 -2.46 -7.45 7.14
N ILE A 75 -2.15 -8.46 6.32
CA ILE A 75 -1.02 -8.41 5.37
C ILE A 75 -1.20 -7.24 4.39
N ILE A 76 -2.39 -7.13 3.77
CA ILE A 76 -2.69 -6.05 2.82
C ILE A 76 -2.77 -4.69 3.51
N GLY A 77 -3.38 -4.62 4.69
CA GLY A 77 -3.47 -3.37 5.47
C GLY A 77 -2.09 -2.81 5.81
N ASN A 78 -1.19 -3.66 6.29
CA ASN A 78 0.19 -3.28 6.60
C ASN A 78 0.97 -2.93 5.33
N GLY A 79 0.82 -3.70 4.25
CA GLY A 79 1.44 -3.42 2.95
C GLY A 79 1.09 -2.02 2.43
N LYS A 80 -0.20 -1.68 2.39
CA LYS A 80 -0.65 -0.33 1.99
C LYS A 80 -0.05 0.77 2.85
N ARG A 81 0.07 0.51 4.16
CA ARG A 81 0.64 1.48 5.11
C ARG A 81 2.13 1.70 4.87
N PHE A 82 2.91 0.63 4.71
CA PHE A 82 4.34 0.72 4.44
C PHE A 82 4.62 1.39 3.11
N LEU A 83 3.92 0.98 2.05
CA LEU A 83 4.01 1.64 0.73
C LEU A 83 3.70 3.14 0.82
N ALA A 84 2.65 3.53 1.56
CA ALA A 84 2.31 4.94 1.73
C ALA A 84 3.41 5.73 2.47
N TYR A 85 4.08 5.13 3.46
CA TYR A 85 5.21 5.76 4.14
C TYR A 85 6.40 5.93 3.22
N ASP A 86 6.77 4.89 2.47
CA ASP A 86 7.91 4.97 1.56
C ASP A 86 7.66 5.96 0.42
N ILE A 87 6.45 6.00 -0.13
CA ILE A 87 6.03 7.01 -1.12
C ILE A 87 6.22 8.42 -0.56
N VAL A 88 5.71 8.71 0.64
CA VAL A 88 5.85 10.05 1.25
C VAL A 88 7.32 10.40 1.48
N ASN A 89 8.12 9.46 1.98
CA ASN A 89 9.55 9.66 2.21
C ASN A 89 10.29 9.97 0.88
N LYS A 90 10.00 9.24 -0.19
CA LYS A 90 10.59 9.47 -1.52
C LYS A 90 10.17 10.81 -2.11
N LEU A 91 8.90 11.19 -1.98
CA LEU A 91 8.42 12.51 -2.41
C LEU A 91 9.11 13.66 -1.66
N GLN A 92 9.36 13.50 -0.35
CA GLN A 92 10.13 14.47 0.45
C GLN A 92 11.58 14.59 -0.04
N GLN A 93 12.24 13.47 -0.33
CA GLN A 93 13.61 13.46 -0.87
C GLN A 93 13.69 14.13 -2.25
N LYS A 94 12.66 13.93 -3.09
CA LYS A 94 12.52 14.60 -4.40
C LYS A 94 12.10 16.07 -4.30
N LYS A 95 11.77 16.57 -3.10
CA LYS A 95 11.27 17.94 -2.85
C LYS A 95 9.97 18.27 -3.60
N GLU A 96 9.09 17.28 -3.74
CA GLU A 96 7.75 17.40 -4.36
C GLU A 96 6.76 18.14 -3.44
N ASN A 97 7.08 19.39 -3.08
CA ASN A 97 6.41 20.13 -2.02
C ASN A 97 4.92 20.42 -2.32
N GLU A 98 4.59 20.74 -3.57
CA GLU A 98 3.20 20.99 -3.98
C GLU A 98 2.33 19.74 -3.79
N LEU A 99 2.83 18.59 -4.24
CA LEU A 99 2.16 17.31 -4.09
C LEU A 99 2.06 16.90 -2.61
N LEU A 100 3.10 17.11 -1.81
CA LEU A 100 3.06 16.84 -0.37
C LEU A 100 2.04 17.72 0.37
N ASN A 101 1.91 18.99 -0.03
CA ASN A 101 0.91 19.90 0.51
C ASN A 101 -0.51 19.46 0.12
N LEU A 102 -0.71 19.07 -1.14
CA LEU A 102 -1.97 18.50 -1.63
C LEU A 102 -2.37 17.27 -0.81
N LEU A 103 -1.45 16.31 -0.65
CA LEU A 103 -1.69 15.09 0.14
C LEU A 103 -2.00 15.40 1.60
N THR A 104 -1.34 16.39 2.20
CA THR A 104 -1.59 16.83 3.58
C THR A 104 -2.98 17.44 3.73
N SER A 105 -3.42 18.24 2.75
CA SER A 105 -4.75 18.85 2.75
C SER A 105 -5.90 17.83 2.71
N GLY A 106 -5.66 16.66 2.10
CA GLY A 106 -6.62 15.55 2.05
C GLY A 106 -6.69 14.70 3.32
N VAL A 107 -5.87 14.97 4.33
CA VAL A 107 -5.89 14.24 5.62
C VAL A 107 -6.90 14.89 6.57
N GLU A 108 -7.78 14.08 7.16
CA GLU A 108 -8.71 14.53 8.21
C GLU A 108 -8.03 15.40 9.30
N PRO A 109 -8.59 16.57 9.67
CA PRO A 109 -7.95 17.50 10.61
C PRO A 109 -7.50 16.86 11.93
N LYS A 110 -8.31 15.95 12.49
CA LYS A 110 -8.00 15.20 13.73
C LYS A 110 -6.72 14.34 13.63
N ARG A 111 -6.35 13.92 12.41
CA ARG A 111 -5.15 13.10 12.16
C ARG A 111 -3.90 13.93 11.84
N GLN A 112 -4.07 15.20 11.48
CA GLN A 112 -2.95 16.12 11.24
C GLN A 112 -2.24 16.50 12.55
N ILE A 113 -2.99 16.64 13.65
CA ILE A 113 -2.47 17.07 14.96
C ILE A 113 -1.46 16.07 15.53
N LYS A 114 -1.73 14.76 15.41
CA LYS A 114 -0.85 13.69 15.92
C LYS A 114 0.55 13.63 15.28
N ARG A 115 0.78 14.29 14.14
CA ARG A 115 2.07 14.29 13.44
C ARG A 115 3.00 15.44 13.83
N LYS A 116 2.50 16.48 14.50
CA LYS A 116 3.32 17.63 14.96
C LYS A 116 3.96 17.42 16.33
N GLU A 117 3.56 16.37 17.06
CA GLU A 117 4.01 16.06 18.43
C GLU A 117 5.02 14.90 18.49
N ALA A 118 5.50 14.40 17.34
CA ALA A 118 6.41 13.26 17.24
C ALA A 118 7.64 13.60 16.41
#